data_AF-A0A6G1R579-F1
#
_entry.id   AF-A0A6G1R579-F1
#
_cell.length_a   1.000
_cell.length_b   1.000
_cell.length_c   1.000
_cell.angle_alpha   90.00
_cell.angle_beta   90.00
_cell.angle_gamma   90.00
#
_symmetry.space_group_name_H-M   'P 1'
#
loop_
_entity.id
_entity.type
_entity.pdbx_description
1 polymer ?
#
loop_
_entity_poly.entity_id
_entity_poly.type
_entity_poly.pdbx_seq_one_letter_code
_entity_poly.pdbx_strand_id
1 'polypeptide(L)'
;LHNVCFSPPNKPKILANDTAIAVLSACLESDSCAVQRIGAASLWALLHNYQKAKVTLKNPSIKRRIDEAYSLAKKTTPQPEENELHAYYLKCLENIVQLLDC
;
A
#
# COMPACT_ATOMS: atom_id res chain seq x y z
N LEU A 1 -11.71 -2.75 -0.16
CA LEU A 1 -10.68 -3.81 -0.03
C LEU A 1 -9.95 -3.77 1.32
N HIS A 2 -9.53 -2.59 1.81
CA HIS A 2 -8.86 -2.38 3.10
C HIS A 2 -9.39 -3.25 4.26
N ASN A 3 -10.71 -3.29 4.46
CA ASN A 3 -11.34 -4.05 5.56
C ASN A 3 -11.13 -5.58 5.44
N VAL A 4 -11.05 -6.10 4.21
CA VAL A 4 -10.81 -7.53 3.95
C VAL A 4 -9.33 -7.87 4.17
N CYS A 5 -8.42 -6.97 3.76
CA CYS A 5 -6.97 -7.07 3.99
C CYS A 5 -6.61 -7.00 5.48
N PHE A 6 -7.44 -6.39 6.32
CA PHE A 6 -7.24 -6.34 7.77
C PHE A 6 -7.64 -7.65 8.48
N SER A 7 -8.52 -8.45 7.87
CA SER A 7 -9.06 -9.68 8.47
C SER A 7 -8.03 -10.82 8.47
N PRO A 8 -7.57 -11.30 9.66
CA PRO A 8 -6.57 -12.38 9.76
C PRO A 8 -6.85 -13.64 8.93
N PRO A 9 -8.09 -14.18 8.85
CA PRO A 9 -8.38 -15.38 8.05
C PRO A 9 -8.30 -15.15 6.53
N ASN A 10 -8.39 -13.91 6.05
CA ASN A 10 -8.36 -13.59 4.62
C ASN A 10 -6.94 -13.23 4.12
N LYS A 11 -6.05 -12.80 5.02
CA LYS A 11 -4.65 -12.46 4.68
C LYS A 11 -3.89 -13.57 3.95
N PRO A 12 -3.90 -14.84 4.41
CA PRO A 12 -3.21 -15.92 3.69
C PRO A 12 -3.77 -16.14 2.29
N LYS A 13 -5.09 -16.00 2.10
CA LYS A 13 -5.75 -16.22 0.81
C LYS A 13 -5.43 -15.13 -0.21
N ILE A 14 -5.34 -13.88 0.25
CA ILE A 14 -4.98 -12.74 -0.59
C ILE A 14 -3.51 -12.82 -0.99
N LEU A 15 -2.63 -13.18 -0.06
CA LEU A 15 -1.19 -13.30 -0.33
C LEU A 15 -0.82 -14.51 -1.17
N ALA A 16 -1.62 -15.58 -1.13
CA ALA A 16 -1.51 -16.71 -2.05
C ALA A 16 -2.04 -16.38 -3.45
N ASN A 17 -2.69 -15.23 -3.64
CA ASN A 17 -3.19 -14.77 -4.93
C ASN A 17 -2.26 -13.69 -5.50
N ASP A 18 -1.33 -14.12 -6.34
CA ASP A 18 -0.37 -13.21 -6.98
C ASP A 18 -1.06 -12.11 -7.82
N THR A 19 -2.25 -12.41 -8.37
CA THR A 19 -3.04 -11.42 -9.12
C THR A 19 -3.59 -10.33 -8.20
N ALA A 20 -4.06 -10.68 -7.00
CA ALA A 20 -4.57 -9.72 -6.04
C ALA A 20 -3.48 -8.75 -5.58
N ILE A 21 -2.26 -9.25 -5.35
CA ILE A 21 -1.12 -8.43 -4.99
C ILE A 21 -0.69 -7.54 -6.17
N ALA A 22 -0.64 -8.07 -7.39
CA ALA A 22 -0.32 -7.30 -8.58
C ALA A 22 -1.31 -6.15 -8.81
N VAL A 23 -2.61 -6.40 -8.64
CA VAL A 23 -3.67 -5.38 -8.76
C VAL A 23 -3.51 -4.32 -7.68
N LEU A 24 -3.29 -4.72 -6.42
CA LEU A 24 -3.08 -3.78 -5.31
C LEU A 24 -1.86 -2.87 -5.52
N SER A 25 -0.76 -3.42 -6.04
CA SER A 25 0.42 -2.63 -6.38
C SER A 25 0.20 -1.73 -7.59
N ALA A 26 -0.58 -2.18 -8.59
CA ALA A 26 -0.95 -1.36 -9.74
C ALA A 26 -1.89 -0.19 -9.36
N CYS A 27 -2.68 -0.33 -8.28
CA CYS A 27 -3.49 0.78 -7.76
C CYS A 27 -2.65 2.00 -7.34
N LEU A 28 -1.39 1.80 -6.94
CA LEU A 28 -0.48 2.89 -6.60
C LEU A 28 -0.06 3.73 -7.82
N GLU A 29 -0.08 3.13 -9.01
CA GLU A 29 0.26 3.77 -10.29
C GLU A 29 -0.95 4.44 -10.96
N SER A 30 -2.14 4.35 -10.36
CA SER A 30 -3.37 4.90 -10.95
C SER A 30 -3.41 6.42 -10.87
N ASP A 31 -4.04 7.06 -11.86
CA ASP A 31 -4.28 8.51 -11.89
C ASP A 31 -5.29 8.99 -10.83
N SER A 32 -6.00 8.06 -10.17
CA SER A 32 -6.98 8.40 -9.13
C SER A 32 -6.38 8.36 -7.73
N CYS A 33 -6.34 9.51 -7.06
CA CYS A 33 -5.91 9.63 -5.67
C CYS A 33 -6.70 8.70 -4.72
N ALA A 34 -7.97 8.42 -5.02
CA ALA A 34 -8.79 7.50 -4.23
C ALA A 34 -8.33 6.04 -4.40
N VAL A 35 -7.99 5.64 -5.63
CA VAL A 35 -7.50 4.29 -5.94
C VAL A 35 -6.12 4.07 -5.30
N GLN A 36 -5.22 5.05 -5.41
CA GLN A 36 -3.90 5.02 -4.76
C GLN A 36 -4.01 4.85 -3.24
N ARG A 37 -4.90 5.63 -2.60
CA ARG A 37 -5.19 5.54 -1.16
C ARG A 37 -5.66 4.16 -0.74
N ILE A 38 -6.64 3.61 -1.46
CA ILE A 38 -7.17 2.28 -1.15
C ILE A 38 -6.09 1.21 -1.34
N GLY A 39 -5.25 1.33 -2.38
CA GLY A 39 -4.11 0.45 -2.62
C GLY A 39 -3.12 0.47 -1.45
N ALA A 40 -2.63 1.65 -1.09
CA ALA A 40 -1.68 1.81 0.02
C ALA A 40 -2.25 1.33 1.36
N ALA A 41 -3.48 1.73 1.70
CA ALA A 41 -4.12 1.28 2.95
C ALA A 41 -4.27 -0.26 2.96
N SER A 42 -4.66 -0.87 1.84
CA SER A 42 -4.80 -2.33 1.73
C SER A 42 -3.46 -3.05 1.88
N LEU A 43 -2.38 -2.54 1.27
CA LEU A 43 -1.02 -3.07 1.42
C LEU A 43 -0.51 -2.94 2.86
N TRP A 44 -0.74 -1.80 3.50
CA TRP A 44 -0.39 -1.59 4.90
C TRP A 44 -1.16 -2.54 5.82
N ALA A 45 -2.46 -2.74 5.59
CA ALA A 45 -3.27 -3.69 6.34
C ALA A 45 -2.80 -5.15 6.18
N LEU A 46 -2.31 -5.53 4.99
CA LEU A 46 -1.70 -6.84 4.75
C LEU A 46 -0.40 -7.01 5.54
N LEU A 47 0.44 -5.97 5.64
CA LEU A 47 1.69 -6.01 6.40
C LEU A 47 1.47 -5.99 7.91
N HIS A 48 0.43 -5.32 8.38
CA HIS A 48 0.13 -5.20 9.80
C HIS A 48 -0.08 -6.59 10.44
N ASN A 49 0.76 -6.94 11.41
CA ASN A 49 0.73 -8.23 12.14
C ASN A 49 0.79 -9.49 11.25
N TYR A 50 1.40 -9.44 10.06
CA TYR A 50 1.53 -10.62 9.19
C TYR A 50 2.88 -10.67 8.45
N GLN A 51 3.89 -11.28 9.07
CA GLN A 51 5.27 -11.32 8.56
C GLN A 51 5.40 -11.96 7.16
N LYS A 52 4.53 -12.93 6.82
CA LYS A 52 4.54 -13.54 5.47
C LYS A 52 4.23 -12.54 4.36
N ALA A 53 3.47 -11.47 4.65
CA ALA A 53 3.23 -10.40 3.68
C ALA A 53 4.53 -9.68 3.30
N LYS A 54 5.47 -9.55 4.24
CA LYS A 54 6.76 -8.91 3.96
C LYS A 54 7.52 -9.63 2.86
N VAL A 55 7.51 -10.97 2.86
CA VAL A 55 8.23 -11.77 1.86
C VAL A 55 7.69 -11.50 0.46
N THR A 56 6.36 -11.50 0.29
CA THR A 56 5.70 -11.23 -0.99
C THR A 56 5.94 -9.78 -1.44
N LEU A 57 5.85 -8.81 -0.53
CA LEU A 57 5.97 -7.39 -0.84
C LEU A 57 7.42 -6.90 -0.98
N LYS A 58 8.41 -7.68 -0.52
CA LYS A 58 9.84 -7.47 -0.81
C LYS A 58 10.21 -7.79 -2.27
N ASN A 59 9.26 -8.24 -3.10
CA ASN A 59 9.48 -8.38 -4.53
C ASN A 59 9.97 -7.03 -5.12
N PRO A 60 11.10 -7.01 -5.87
CA PRO A 60 11.68 -5.77 -6.39
C PRO A 60 10.71 -4.91 -7.20
N SER A 61 9.80 -5.53 -7.97
CA SER A 61 8.81 -4.80 -8.75
C SER A 61 7.78 -4.07 -7.87
N ILE A 62 7.31 -4.73 -6.81
CA ILE A 62 6.34 -4.18 -5.87
C ILE A 62 6.99 -3.09 -5.01
N LYS A 63 8.20 -3.36 -4.49
CA LYS A 63 8.97 -2.40 -3.71
C LYS A 63 9.20 -1.11 -4.51
N ARG A 64 9.64 -1.23 -5.76
CA ARG A 64 9.84 -0.08 -6.65
C ARG A 64 8.58 0.78 -6.80
N ARG A 65 7.41 0.16 -7.00
CA ARG A 65 6.13 0.88 -7.10
C ARG A 65 5.77 1.65 -5.84
N ILE A 66 6.01 1.05 -4.68
CA ILE A 66 5.77 1.68 -3.38
C ILE A 66 6.70 2.89 -3.20
N ASP A 67 7.99 2.73 -3.51
CA ASP A 67 8.98 3.81 -3.38
C ASP A 67 8.69 4.98 -4.32
N GLU A 68 8.31 4.69 -5.58
CA GLU A 68 7.90 5.70 -6.56
C GLU A 68 6.64 6.44 -6.09
N ALA A 69 5.62 5.71 -5.62
CA ALA A 69 4.39 6.30 -5.08
C ALA A 69 4.65 7.17 -3.84
N TYR A 70 5.56 6.75 -2.95
CA TYR A 70 5.96 7.52 -1.77
C TYR A 70 6.71 8.80 -2.14
N SER A 71 7.66 8.70 -3.08
CA SER A 71 8.39 9.86 -3.60
C SER A 71 7.45 10.87 -4.26
N LEU A 72 6.48 10.40 -5.03
CA LEU A 72 5.46 11.24 -5.65
C LEU A 72 4.56 11.89 -4.61
N ALA A 73 4.02 11.11 -3.66
CA ALA A 73 3.15 11.62 -2.60
C ALA A 73 3.83 12.70 -1.74
N LYS A 74 5.13 12.55 -1.47
CA LYS A 74 5.94 13.57 -0.77
C LYS A 74 6.11 14.88 -1.55
N LYS A 75 6.17 14.80 -2.88
CA LYS A 75 6.34 15.97 -3.75
C LYS A 75 5.03 16.69 -4.05
N THR A 76 3.90 15.98 -3.95
CA THR A 76 2.57 16.55 -4.17
C THR A 76 2.17 17.42 -2.98
N THR A 77 1.99 18.71 -3.24
CA THR A 77 1.35 19.64 -2.28
C THR A 77 -0.16 19.39 -2.30
N PRO A 78 -0.77 18.90 -1.21
CA PRO A 78 -2.20 18.63 -1.20
C PRO A 78 -3.00 19.93 -1.28
N GLN A 79 -4.16 19.87 -1.94
CA GLN A 79 -5.15 20.93 -1.81
C GLN A 79 -5.69 20.97 -0.36
N PRO A 80 -6.15 22.13 0.15
CA PRO A 80 -6.58 22.29 1.54
C PRO A 80 -7.64 21.26 1.99
N GLU A 81 -8.53 20.86 1.09
CA GLU A 81 -9.62 19.90 1.36
C GLU A 81 -9.16 18.43 1.36
N GLU A 82 -8.07 18.10 0.66
CA GLU A 82 -7.53 16.74 0.61
C GLU A 82 -6.40 16.50 1.62
N ASN A 83 -6.08 17.50 2.44
CA ASN A 83 -4.89 17.50 3.28
C ASN A 83 -4.86 16.34 4.29
N GLU A 84 -6.00 16.03 4.93
CA GLU A 84 -6.11 14.90 5.87
C GLU A 84 -5.99 13.54 5.16
N LEU A 85 -6.60 13.41 3.98
CA LEU A 85 -6.60 12.17 3.20
C LEU A 85 -5.23 11.91 2.57
N HIS A 86 -4.55 12.97 2.15
CA HIS A 86 -3.16 12.93 1.68
C HIS A 86 -2.20 12.60 2.81
N ALA A 87 -2.40 13.18 4.00
CA ALA A 87 -1.62 12.82 5.19
C ALA A 87 -1.80 11.34 5.56
N TYR A 88 -3.02 10.82 5.51
CA TYR A 88 -3.28 9.39 5.73
C TYR A 88 -2.61 8.50 4.67
N TYR A 89 -2.66 8.91 3.40
CA TYR A 89 -1.99 8.20 2.30
C TYR A 89 -0.47 8.12 2.51
N LEU A 90 0.16 9.26 2.78
CA LEU A 90 1.58 9.37 3.10
C LEU A 90 1.96 8.48 4.28
N LYS A 91 1.15 8.50 5.34
CA LYS A 91 1.36 7.65 6.52
C LYS A 91 1.30 6.17 6.16
N CYS A 92 0.37 5.73 5.32
CA CYS A 92 0.29 4.34 4.88
C CYS A 92 1.58 3.93 4.15
N LEU A 93 2.02 4.73 3.18
CA LEU A 93 3.23 4.46 2.40
C LEU A 93 4.49 4.45 3.26
N GLU A 94 4.64 5.41 4.17
CA GLU A 94 5.77 5.48 5.09
C GLU A 94 5.87 4.22 5.97
N ASN A 95 4.76 3.77 6.53
CA ASN A 95 4.74 2.56 7.33
C ASN A 95 5.09 1.32 6.50
N ILE A 96 4.62 1.26 5.25
CA ILE A 96 4.97 0.15 4.34
C ILE A 96 6.49 0.14 4.10
N VAL A 97 7.09 1.27 3.72
CA VAL A 97 8.53 1.40 3.46
C VAL A 97 9.33 0.98 4.69
N GLN A 98 9.01 1.53 5.87
CA GLN A 98 9.68 1.17 7.13
C GLN A 98 9.59 -0.33 7.45
N LEU A 99 8.44 -0.97 7.19
CA LEU A 99 8.23 -2.39 7.45
C LEU A 99 8.96 -3.29 6.44
N LEU A 100 9.25 -2.79 5.23
CA LEU A 100 9.95 -3.52 4.17
C LEU A 100 11.48 -3.33 4.24
N ASP A 101 11.96 -2.21 4.74
CA ASP A 101 13.39 -1.95 4.98
C ASP A 101 13.91 -2.58 6.29
N CYS A 102 12.99 -3.04 7.16
CA CYS A 102 13.26 -3.81 8.37
C CYS A 102 13.18 -5.33 8.10
#